data_AF-W4LAM0-F1
#
_entry.id   AF-W4LAM0-F1
#
_cell.length_a   1.000
_cell.length_b   1.000
_cell.length_c   1.000
_cell.angle_alpha   90.00
_cell.angle_beta   90.00
_cell.angle_gamma   90.00
#
_symmetry.space_group_name_H-M   'P 1'
#
loop_
_entity.id
_entity.type
_entity.pdbx_description
1 polymer ?
#
loop_
_entity_poly.entity_id
_entity_poly.type
_entity_poly.pdbx_seq_one_letter_code
_entity_poly.pdbx_strand_id
1 'polypeptide(L)'
;MSPPAFLSDVIELSDDFEAFNDYAMAQGWSDGLPLIPPTEARVERMLQGYERTSGSVIAHLPVEEAPCTVEKLAINAVMAGCKPSYMPLLIATVQAVVDPAFNLTAIQATTNPVTPMIIVNGPIRQQLGINSGYGCFGPGWQANATIGRALRLLLINVGGAVPGVQDMSVMGQPGKYTMCVGENEEESPWEPLHVERGLQPRQSAVTVVGISGCFNIWHPRCGMDDAGNRRCLGLYRQ
;
A
#
# COMPACT_ATOMS: atom_id res chain seq x y z
N MET A 1 -21.97 24.38 3.75
CA MET A 1 -21.93 22.99 4.24
C MET A 1 -21.06 23.00 5.48
N SER A 2 -21.55 22.50 6.61
CA SER A 2 -20.68 22.32 7.79
C SER A 2 -19.53 21.39 7.42
N PRO A 3 -18.30 21.63 7.91
CA PRO A 3 -17.19 20.71 7.68
C PRO A 3 -17.58 19.31 8.15
N PRO A 4 -17.10 18.25 7.47
CA PRO A 4 -17.38 16.89 7.91
C PRO A 4 -16.87 16.74 9.35
N ALA A 5 -17.74 16.29 10.25
CA ALA A 5 -17.29 15.92 11.59
C ALA A 5 -16.37 14.70 11.44
N PHE A 6 -15.09 14.89 11.75
CA PHE A 6 -14.12 13.81 11.85
C PHE A 6 -14.45 12.94 13.08
N LEU A 7 -14.28 11.64 12.94
CA LEU A 7 -14.47 10.64 13.99
C LEU A 7 -13.15 10.29 14.69
N SER A 8 -12.03 10.44 14.01
CA SER A 8 -10.70 10.17 14.56
C SER A 8 -10.26 11.29 15.51
N ASP A 9 -9.48 10.92 16.53
CA ASP A 9 -8.92 11.89 17.48
C ASP A 9 -7.99 12.88 16.78
N VAL A 10 -8.13 14.16 17.11
CA VAL A 10 -7.25 15.23 16.65
C VAL A 10 -6.12 15.40 17.66
N ILE A 11 -4.88 15.46 17.17
CA ILE A 11 -3.69 15.60 18.00
C ILE A 11 -2.98 16.88 17.59
N GLU A 12 -2.81 17.77 18.56
CA GLU A 12 -2.07 19.02 18.40
C GLU A 12 -0.58 18.77 18.56
N LEU A 13 0.17 19.06 17.50
CA LEU A 13 1.63 19.03 17.47
C LEU A 13 2.14 20.37 16.90
N SER A 14 3.43 20.66 17.07
CA SER A 14 4.05 21.75 16.34
C SER A 14 3.90 21.55 14.82
N ASP A 15 3.75 22.63 14.06
CA ASP A 15 3.74 22.62 12.59
C ASP A 15 5.15 22.39 12.03
N ASP A 16 5.75 21.29 12.45
CA ASP A 16 7.09 20.82 12.11
C ASP A 16 6.98 19.41 11.56
N PHE A 17 7.56 19.20 10.38
CA PHE A 17 7.40 17.95 9.63
C PHE A 17 8.10 16.80 10.37
N GLU A 18 9.28 17.07 10.91
CA GLU A 18 10.10 16.15 11.68
C GLU A 18 9.40 15.78 12.99
N ALA A 19 8.87 16.76 13.75
CA ALA A 19 8.13 16.49 14.98
C ALA A 19 6.94 15.53 14.78
N PHE A 20 6.18 15.68 13.68
CA PHE A 20 5.11 14.74 13.35
C PHE A 20 5.65 13.34 13.06
N ASN A 21 6.73 13.23 12.29
CA ASN A 21 7.31 11.93 11.93
C ASN A 21 7.91 11.20 13.13
N ASP A 22 8.59 11.92 14.03
CA ASP A 22 9.11 11.37 15.28
C ASP A 22 7.97 10.88 16.18
N TYR A 23 6.90 11.67 16.29
CA TYR A 23 5.71 11.28 17.03
C TYR A 23 5.06 10.02 16.42
N ALA A 24 4.81 10.02 15.12
CA ALA A 24 4.20 8.89 14.41
C ALA A 24 5.05 7.61 14.52
N MET A 25 6.38 7.73 14.51
CA MET A 25 7.28 6.61 14.74
C MET A 25 7.12 6.06 16.16
N ALA A 26 7.10 6.94 17.17
CA ALA A 26 6.95 6.56 18.57
C ALA A 26 5.58 5.91 18.87
N GLN A 27 4.52 6.32 18.16
CA GLN A 27 3.20 5.71 18.26
C GLN A 27 3.05 4.41 17.45
N GLY A 28 4.04 4.04 16.64
CA GLY A 28 3.99 2.85 15.78
C GLY A 28 3.12 3.02 14.52
N TRP A 29 2.85 4.26 14.10
CA TRP A 29 2.01 4.56 12.94
C TRP A 29 2.75 4.62 11.61
N SER A 30 4.07 4.67 11.69
CA SER A 30 4.96 4.76 10.54
C SER A 30 5.43 3.38 10.10
N ASP A 31 5.62 3.25 8.79
CA ASP A 31 6.31 2.15 8.15
C ASP A 31 7.83 2.38 8.07
N GLY A 32 8.39 3.39 8.76
CA GLY A 32 9.82 3.72 8.68
C GLY A 32 10.14 4.80 7.64
N LEU A 33 9.22 5.09 6.71
CA LEU A 33 9.39 6.15 5.72
C LEU A 33 8.69 7.44 6.18
N PRO A 34 9.13 8.62 5.70
CA PRO A 34 8.45 9.88 6.01
C PRO A 34 6.97 9.84 5.62
N LEU A 35 6.12 10.37 6.49
CA LEU A 35 4.67 10.46 6.34
C LEU A 35 4.30 11.92 6.07
N ILE A 36 3.30 12.13 5.22
CA ILE A 36 2.66 13.44 5.10
C ILE A 36 1.72 13.63 6.30
N PRO A 37 1.85 14.70 7.10
CA PRO A 37 0.95 14.93 8.23
C PRO A 37 -0.52 14.99 7.75
N PRO A 38 -1.42 14.14 8.26
CA PRO A 38 -2.81 14.07 7.81
C PRO A 38 -3.65 15.16 8.48
N THR A 39 -3.31 16.42 8.21
CA THR A 39 -4.08 17.57 8.72
C THR A 39 -5.51 17.51 8.22
N GLU A 40 -6.45 18.08 8.98
CA GLU A 40 -7.87 18.15 8.63
C GLU A 40 -8.08 18.58 7.16
N ALA A 41 -7.46 19.70 6.75
CA ALA A 41 -7.56 20.21 5.38
C ALA A 41 -7.04 19.24 4.30
N ARG A 42 -6.03 18.41 4.59
CA ARG A 42 -5.54 17.38 3.66
C ARG A 42 -6.49 16.19 3.61
N VAL A 43 -7.05 15.79 4.75
CA VAL A 43 -8.05 14.71 4.83
C VAL A 43 -9.34 15.12 4.14
N GLU A 44 -9.85 16.34 4.35
CA GLU A 44 -11.02 16.88 3.64
C GLU A 44 -10.82 16.83 2.12
N ARG A 45 -9.65 17.26 1.64
CA ARG A 45 -9.30 17.19 0.21
C ARG A 45 -9.27 15.76 -0.29
N MET A 46 -8.77 14.82 0.51
CA MET A 46 -8.72 13.42 0.16
C MET A 46 -10.13 12.83 0.02
N LEU A 47 -11.03 13.20 0.93
CA LEU A 47 -12.43 12.77 0.93
C LEU A 47 -13.19 13.24 -0.32
N GLN A 48 -12.81 14.36 -0.95
CA GLN A 48 -13.42 14.80 -2.22
C GLN A 48 -13.25 13.81 -3.38
N GLY A 49 -12.34 12.84 -3.25
CA GLY A 49 -12.15 11.77 -4.23
C GLY A 49 -13.24 10.70 -4.24
N TYR A 50 -14.20 10.75 -3.31
CA TYR A 50 -15.22 9.72 -3.16
C TYR A 50 -16.54 10.26 -2.57
N GLU A 51 -17.68 9.72 -3.01
CA GLU A 51 -19.00 10.31 -2.72
C GLU A 51 -19.66 9.83 -1.41
N ARG A 52 -19.00 8.99 -0.61
CA ARG A 52 -19.54 8.53 0.68
C ARG A 52 -19.10 9.41 1.84
N THR A 53 -19.90 9.41 2.91
CA THR A 53 -19.61 10.16 4.14
C THR A 53 -18.36 9.64 4.83
N SER A 54 -17.61 10.53 5.48
CA SER A 54 -16.37 10.23 6.22
C SER A 54 -16.56 9.08 7.21
N GLY A 55 -17.66 9.09 7.96
CA GLY A 55 -17.98 8.07 8.97
C GLY A 55 -18.52 6.74 8.43
N SER A 56 -18.74 6.60 7.12
CA SER A 56 -19.21 5.33 6.55
C SER A 56 -18.16 4.24 6.75
N VAL A 57 -18.54 3.13 7.40
CA VAL A 57 -17.70 1.93 7.48
C VAL A 57 -17.70 1.24 6.11
N ILE A 58 -16.50 0.99 5.57
CA ILE A 58 -16.30 0.32 4.27
C ILE A 58 -15.92 -1.16 4.43
N ALA A 59 -15.33 -1.52 5.57
CA ALA A 59 -14.89 -2.88 5.89
C ALA A 59 -14.60 -3.01 7.38
N HIS A 60 -14.51 -4.25 7.87
CA HIS A 60 -13.87 -4.60 9.14
C HIS A 60 -12.56 -5.30 8.83
N LEU A 61 -11.45 -4.81 9.40
CA LEU A 61 -10.15 -5.47 9.21
C LEU A 61 -10.05 -6.68 10.15
N PRO A 62 -9.77 -7.89 9.62
CA PRO A 62 -9.64 -9.11 10.41
C PRO A 62 -8.53 -9.04 11.47
N VAL A 63 -8.56 -9.99 12.42
CA VAL A 63 -7.76 -10.06 13.67
C VAL A 63 -8.34 -9.19 14.79
N GLU A 64 -8.47 -7.89 14.57
CA GLU A 64 -9.07 -6.97 15.55
C GLU A 64 -10.56 -6.72 15.31
N GLU A 65 -11.10 -7.16 14.16
CA GLU A 65 -12.44 -6.81 13.69
C GLU A 65 -12.69 -5.29 13.67
N ALA A 66 -11.60 -4.53 13.49
CA ALA A 66 -11.58 -3.08 13.64
C ALA A 66 -12.34 -2.42 12.48
N PRO A 67 -13.30 -1.51 12.77
CA PRO A 67 -14.04 -0.83 11.72
C PRO A 67 -13.13 0.14 10.96
N CYS A 68 -13.03 -0.08 9.65
CA CYS A 68 -12.37 0.80 8.69
C CYS A 68 -13.42 1.74 8.07
N THR A 69 -13.35 3.02 8.41
CA THR A 69 -14.20 4.07 7.83
C THR A 69 -13.53 4.71 6.61
N VAL A 70 -14.32 5.42 5.79
CA VAL A 70 -13.78 6.23 4.67
C VAL A 70 -12.74 7.24 5.19
N GLU A 71 -12.99 7.83 6.36
CA GLU A 71 -12.06 8.75 7.03
C GLU A 71 -10.73 8.10 7.41
N LYS A 72 -10.76 6.94 8.07
CA LYS A 72 -9.53 6.21 8.44
C LYS A 72 -8.72 5.85 7.21
N LEU A 73 -9.38 5.43 6.12
CA LEU A 73 -8.70 5.19 4.85
C LEU A 73 -8.10 6.48 4.28
N ALA A 74 -8.83 7.59 4.31
CA ALA A 74 -8.34 8.88 3.84
C ALA A 74 -7.11 9.36 4.62
N ILE A 75 -7.10 9.23 5.95
CA ILE A 75 -5.95 9.56 6.81
C ILE A 75 -4.71 8.76 6.39
N ASN A 76 -4.83 7.44 6.26
CA ASN A 76 -3.73 6.56 5.84
C ASN A 76 -3.26 6.85 4.41
N ALA A 77 -4.18 7.18 3.52
CA ALA A 77 -3.86 7.52 2.15
C ALA A 77 -3.17 8.89 2.03
N VAL A 78 -3.55 9.88 2.85
CA VAL A 78 -2.81 11.14 2.97
C VAL A 78 -1.40 10.88 3.48
N MET A 79 -1.23 10.12 4.57
CA MET A 79 0.08 9.78 5.11
C MET A 79 0.99 9.11 4.07
N ALA A 80 0.43 8.25 3.22
CA ALA A 80 1.13 7.60 2.11
C ALA A 80 1.48 8.55 0.95
N GLY A 81 0.87 9.73 0.85
CA GLY A 81 1.05 10.68 -0.26
C GLY A 81 0.15 10.43 -1.47
N CYS A 82 -0.99 9.75 -1.29
CA CYS A 82 -1.95 9.50 -2.36
C CYS A 82 -2.65 10.79 -2.83
N LYS A 83 -3.13 10.78 -4.08
CA LYS A 83 -4.04 11.79 -4.62
C LYS A 83 -5.49 11.44 -4.32
N PRO A 84 -6.40 12.42 -4.20
CA PRO A 84 -7.83 12.18 -4.01
C PRO A 84 -8.43 11.23 -5.07
N SER A 85 -8.00 11.35 -6.32
CA SER A 85 -8.45 10.48 -7.42
C SER A 85 -8.19 8.98 -7.20
N TYR A 86 -7.33 8.59 -6.24
CA TYR A 86 -7.05 7.19 -5.93
C TYR A 86 -8.06 6.57 -4.95
N MET A 87 -8.89 7.38 -4.28
CA MET A 87 -9.82 6.90 -3.25
C MET A 87 -10.78 5.78 -3.73
N PRO A 88 -11.42 5.85 -4.91
CA PRO A 88 -12.31 4.78 -5.36
C PRO A 88 -11.58 3.44 -5.49
N LEU A 89 -10.34 3.45 -5.98
CA LEU A 89 -9.51 2.27 -6.14
C LEU A 89 -9.03 1.72 -4.78
N LEU A 90 -8.66 2.60 -3.86
CA LEU A 90 -8.28 2.22 -2.49
C LEU A 90 -9.44 1.53 -1.76
N ILE A 91 -10.67 2.02 -1.90
CA ILE A 91 -11.85 1.39 -1.31
C ILE A 91 -12.07 0.00 -1.90
N ALA A 92 -12.01 -0.14 -3.23
CA ALA A 92 -12.11 -1.45 -3.88
C ALA A 92 -11.01 -2.40 -3.42
N THR A 93 -9.78 -1.90 -3.20
CA THR A 93 -8.67 -2.67 -2.65
C THR A 93 -8.95 -3.13 -1.22
N VAL A 94 -9.44 -2.25 -0.35
CA VAL A 94 -9.80 -2.60 1.03
C VAL A 94 -10.88 -3.69 1.04
N GLN A 95 -11.91 -3.54 0.21
CA GLN A 95 -12.97 -4.55 0.06
C GLN A 95 -12.42 -5.89 -0.43
N ALA A 96 -11.48 -5.87 -1.39
CA ALA A 96 -10.85 -7.08 -1.91
C ALA A 96 -9.99 -7.79 -0.87
N VAL A 97 -9.21 -7.06 -0.05
CA VAL A 97 -8.36 -7.71 0.97
C VAL A 97 -9.13 -8.24 2.17
N VAL A 98 -10.32 -7.71 2.48
CA VAL A 98 -11.16 -8.27 3.55
C VAL A 98 -12.09 -9.38 3.06
N ASP A 99 -12.12 -9.66 1.76
CA ASP A 99 -12.88 -10.78 1.23
C ASP A 99 -12.41 -12.09 1.91
N PRO A 100 -13.32 -12.91 2.46
CA PRO A 100 -12.96 -14.16 3.12
C PRO A 100 -12.11 -15.10 2.24
N ALA A 101 -12.27 -15.05 0.92
CA ALA A 101 -11.48 -15.84 -0.02
C ALA A 101 -10.01 -15.43 -0.07
N PHE A 102 -9.67 -14.18 0.24
CA PHE A 102 -8.29 -13.71 0.32
C PHE A 102 -7.60 -14.11 1.63
N ASN A 103 -8.35 -14.24 2.72
CA ASN A 103 -7.87 -14.67 4.03
C ASN A 103 -6.72 -13.80 4.58
N LEU A 104 -7.00 -12.51 4.78
CA LEU A 104 -6.02 -11.55 5.29
C LEU A 104 -5.45 -11.93 6.67
N THR A 105 -6.22 -12.57 7.54
CA THR A 105 -5.74 -13.09 8.85
C THR A 105 -4.53 -14.00 8.67
N ALA A 106 -4.61 -14.94 7.72
CA ALA A 106 -3.49 -15.85 7.44
C ALA A 106 -2.26 -15.13 6.87
N ILE A 107 -2.46 -14.03 6.12
CA ILE A 107 -1.36 -13.23 5.56
C ILE A 107 -0.68 -12.36 6.62
N GLN A 108 -1.42 -11.85 7.61
CA GLN A 108 -0.84 -10.99 8.65
C GLN A 108 -0.14 -11.79 9.75
N ALA A 109 -0.78 -12.84 10.26
CA ALA A 109 -0.30 -13.61 11.41
C ALA A 109 0.78 -14.66 11.07
N THR A 110 1.13 -14.82 9.79
CA THR A 110 2.09 -15.82 9.34
C THR A 110 3.54 -15.41 9.59
N THR A 111 4.38 -16.42 9.86
CA THR A 111 5.83 -16.27 9.97
C THR A 111 6.53 -16.16 8.61
N ASN A 112 5.85 -16.54 7.51
CA ASN A 112 6.32 -16.38 6.15
C ASN A 112 6.25 -14.88 5.75
N PRO A 113 7.25 -14.29 5.05
CA PRO A 113 7.20 -12.89 4.61
C PRO A 113 6.20 -12.63 3.47
N VAL A 114 4.92 -12.94 3.69
CA VAL A 114 3.83 -12.68 2.76
C VAL A 114 3.37 -11.22 2.89
N THR A 115 2.99 -10.61 1.77
CA THR A 115 2.33 -9.31 1.74
C THR A 115 1.22 -9.31 0.68
N PRO A 116 0.13 -8.56 0.87
CA PRO A 116 -0.83 -8.31 -0.20
C PRO A 116 -0.16 -7.53 -1.34
N MET A 117 -0.35 -8.00 -2.56
CA MET A 117 -0.03 -7.32 -3.81
C MET A 117 -1.33 -6.92 -4.49
N ILE A 118 -1.38 -5.68 -4.97
CA ILE A 118 -2.51 -5.11 -5.71
C ILE A 118 -2.17 -5.16 -7.20
N ILE A 119 -3.03 -5.82 -7.98
CA ILE A 119 -3.00 -5.79 -9.44
C ILE A 119 -4.24 -5.02 -9.89
N VAL A 120 -4.03 -3.93 -10.62
CA VAL A 120 -5.11 -3.08 -11.13
C VAL A 120 -5.34 -3.43 -12.58
N ASN A 121 -6.60 -3.60 -12.96
CA ASN A 121 -7.02 -4.01 -14.30
C ASN A 121 -8.01 -3.00 -14.90
N GLY A 122 -8.09 -2.97 -16.22
CA GLY A 122 -9.01 -2.15 -17.00
C GLY A 122 -8.57 -0.69 -17.16
N PRO A 123 -9.46 0.18 -17.69
CA PRO A 123 -9.12 1.54 -18.09
C PRO A 123 -8.67 2.45 -16.94
N ILE A 124 -9.00 2.13 -15.68
CA ILE A 124 -8.58 2.93 -14.51
C ILE A 124 -7.05 2.99 -14.37
N ARG A 125 -6.31 1.99 -14.90
CA ARG A 125 -4.85 1.99 -14.94
C ARG A 125 -4.32 3.27 -15.59
N GLN A 126 -4.83 3.58 -16.78
CA GLN A 126 -4.43 4.75 -17.56
C GLN A 126 -4.95 6.04 -16.92
N GLN A 127 -6.19 6.04 -16.42
CA GLN A 127 -6.81 7.22 -15.79
C GLN A 127 -6.05 7.70 -14.54
N LEU A 128 -5.51 6.77 -13.75
CA LEU A 128 -4.77 7.08 -12.52
C LEU A 128 -3.25 7.16 -12.71
N GLY A 129 -2.75 6.87 -13.91
CA GLY A 129 -1.32 6.83 -14.22
C GLY A 129 -0.61 5.71 -13.47
N ILE A 130 -1.23 4.53 -13.40
CA ILE A 130 -0.65 3.33 -12.80
C ILE A 130 0.23 2.64 -13.83
N ASN A 131 1.49 2.39 -13.47
CA ASN A 131 2.45 1.74 -14.35
C ASN A 131 2.20 0.24 -14.42
N SER A 132 2.21 -0.29 -15.65
CA SER A 132 2.16 -1.71 -15.99
C SER A 132 3.40 -2.17 -16.78
N GLY A 133 4.28 -1.25 -17.18
CA GLY A 133 5.40 -1.53 -18.07
C GLY A 133 6.74 -1.73 -17.34
N TYR A 134 7.81 -1.21 -17.93
CA TYR A 134 9.15 -1.34 -17.36
C TYR A 134 9.23 -0.76 -15.95
N GLY A 135 9.88 -1.52 -15.05
CA GLY A 135 10.08 -1.12 -13.67
C GLY A 135 8.77 -0.96 -12.87
N CYS A 136 7.70 -1.66 -13.24
CA CYS A 136 6.38 -1.52 -12.60
C CYS A 136 6.33 -1.87 -11.10
N PHE A 137 7.29 -2.66 -10.61
CA PHE A 137 7.52 -2.93 -9.19
C PHE A 137 8.60 -2.04 -8.55
N GLY A 138 9.15 -1.10 -9.31
CA GLY A 138 10.21 -0.18 -8.91
C GLY A 138 9.72 1.24 -8.64
N PRO A 139 10.64 2.17 -8.33
CA PRO A 139 10.32 3.57 -8.08
C PRO A 139 9.95 4.32 -9.37
N GLY A 140 9.46 5.56 -9.21
CA GLY A 140 9.23 6.50 -10.32
C GLY A 140 7.76 6.74 -10.67
N TRP A 141 6.84 5.96 -10.09
CA TRP A 141 5.40 6.09 -10.31
C TRP A 141 4.64 6.28 -9.01
N GLN A 142 4.16 7.51 -8.78
CA GLN A 142 3.47 7.88 -7.54
C GLN A 142 2.28 6.95 -7.26
N ALA A 143 1.43 6.68 -8.26
CA ALA A 143 0.24 5.86 -8.08
C ALA A 143 0.58 4.47 -7.50
N ASN A 144 1.49 3.73 -8.15
CA ASN A 144 1.95 2.43 -7.69
C ASN A 144 2.52 2.52 -6.25
N ALA A 145 3.44 3.46 -6.02
CA ALA A 145 4.13 3.58 -4.74
C ALA A 145 3.16 3.91 -3.61
N THR A 146 2.29 4.91 -3.78
CA THR A 146 1.44 5.42 -2.71
C THR A 146 0.21 4.56 -2.48
N ILE A 147 -0.38 3.93 -3.51
CA ILE A 147 -1.54 3.04 -3.35
C ILE A 147 -1.16 1.80 -2.53
N GLY A 148 -0.05 1.15 -2.88
CA GLY A 148 0.45 0.01 -2.10
C GLY A 148 0.83 0.40 -0.68
N ARG A 149 1.48 1.57 -0.51
CA ARG A 149 1.86 2.09 0.81
C ARG A 149 0.65 2.47 1.66
N ALA A 150 -0.39 3.05 1.07
CA ALA A 150 -1.62 3.39 1.78
C ALA A 150 -2.30 2.13 2.35
N LEU A 151 -2.32 1.03 1.59
CA LEU A 151 -2.77 -0.26 2.12
C LEU A 151 -1.89 -0.71 3.29
N ARG A 152 -0.56 -0.61 3.18
CA ARG A 152 0.33 -1.00 4.29
C ARG A 152 0.07 -0.19 5.55
N LEU A 153 0.00 1.13 5.44
CA LEU A 153 -0.27 2.01 6.59
C LEU A 153 -1.64 1.71 7.20
N LEU A 154 -2.66 1.44 6.38
CA LEU A 154 -3.97 1.04 6.87
C LEU A 154 -3.91 -0.26 7.68
N LEU A 155 -3.17 -1.26 7.18
CA LEU A 155 -2.98 -2.52 7.91
C LEU A 155 -2.26 -2.30 9.24
N ILE A 156 -1.27 -1.40 9.30
CA ILE A 156 -0.59 -1.03 10.56
C ILE A 156 -1.56 -0.32 11.52
N ASN A 157 -2.20 0.76 11.06
CA ASN A 157 -2.92 1.71 11.91
C ASN A 157 -4.33 1.30 12.27
N VAL A 158 -4.95 0.44 11.47
CA VAL A 158 -6.33 -0.05 11.68
C VAL A 158 -6.35 -1.56 11.83
N GLY A 159 -5.49 -2.28 11.14
CA GLY A 159 -5.46 -3.75 11.15
C GLY A 159 -4.52 -4.36 12.19
N GLY A 160 -3.80 -3.55 12.97
CA GLY A 160 -2.89 -4.01 14.02
C GLY A 160 -1.58 -4.64 13.51
N ALA A 161 -1.27 -4.54 12.22
CA ALA A 161 -0.15 -5.20 11.51
C ALA A 161 1.27 -4.69 11.88
N VAL A 162 1.48 -4.32 13.14
CA VAL A 162 2.76 -3.86 13.65
C VAL A 162 3.76 -5.03 13.69
N PRO A 163 4.95 -4.90 13.08
CA PRO A 163 6.00 -5.92 13.11
C PRO A 163 6.33 -6.38 14.53
N GLY A 164 6.28 -7.70 14.76
CA GLY A 164 6.56 -8.31 16.07
C GLY A 164 5.41 -8.25 17.07
N VAL A 165 4.27 -7.63 16.73
CA VAL A 165 3.05 -7.62 17.54
C VAL A 165 1.99 -8.54 16.92
N GLN A 166 1.52 -8.21 15.72
CA GLN A 166 0.60 -9.08 14.96
C GLN A 166 1.18 -9.50 13.61
N ASP A 167 2.07 -8.69 13.02
CA ASP A 167 2.83 -9.11 11.86
C ASP A 167 4.02 -9.96 12.32
N MET A 168 3.88 -11.28 12.14
CA MET A 168 4.81 -12.28 12.69
C MET A 168 5.89 -12.72 11.70
N SER A 169 6.01 -12.04 10.56
CA SER A 169 7.02 -12.39 9.54
C SER A 169 8.44 -12.35 10.12
N VAL A 170 9.17 -13.46 10.01
CA VAL A 170 10.50 -13.60 10.64
C VAL A 170 11.54 -12.67 10.03
N MET A 171 11.60 -12.59 8.69
CA MET A 171 12.57 -11.74 7.97
C MET A 171 11.93 -10.51 7.31
N GLY A 172 10.59 -10.48 7.20
CA GLY A 172 9.89 -9.51 6.35
C GLY A 172 10.31 -9.58 4.87
N GLN A 173 9.87 -8.59 4.09
CA GLN A 173 10.33 -8.37 2.71
C GLN A 173 10.10 -6.90 2.29
N PRO A 174 10.86 -6.38 1.30
CA PRO A 174 10.66 -5.01 0.81
C PRO A 174 9.26 -4.72 0.26
N GLY A 175 8.58 -5.74 -0.29
CA GLY A 175 7.20 -5.58 -0.78
C GLY A 175 6.18 -5.22 0.29
N LYS A 176 6.52 -5.33 1.58
CA LYS A 176 5.66 -4.85 2.66
C LYS A 176 5.52 -3.34 2.70
N TYR A 177 6.47 -2.57 2.16
CA TYR A 177 6.32 -1.10 2.08
C TYR A 177 5.28 -0.68 1.04
N THR A 178 5.29 -1.34 -0.12
CA THR A 178 4.36 -1.08 -1.21
C THR A 178 4.43 -2.20 -2.24
N MET A 179 3.27 -2.61 -2.74
CA MET A 179 3.18 -3.59 -3.82
C MET A 179 1.88 -3.37 -4.61
N CYS A 180 1.96 -2.53 -5.65
CA CYS A 180 0.84 -2.21 -6.52
C CYS A 180 1.32 -2.05 -7.97
N VAL A 181 0.60 -2.66 -8.91
CA VAL A 181 0.95 -2.65 -10.33
C VAL A 181 -0.30 -2.66 -11.20
N GLY A 182 -0.22 -2.10 -12.40
CA GLY A 182 -1.23 -2.32 -13.43
C GLY A 182 -0.91 -3.59 -14.21
N GLU A 183 -1.92 -4.35 -14.61
CA GLU A 183 -1.74 -5.36 -15.66
C GLU A 183 -1.33 -4.70 -16.98
N ASN A 184 -0.42 -5.29 -17.74
CA ASN A 184 -0.01 -4.77 -19.05
C ASN A 184 -0.88 -5.36 -20.16
N GLU A 185 -2.16 -4.99 -20.15
CA GLU A 185 -3.18 -5.55 -21.04
C GLU A 185 -2.85 -5.34 -22.53
N GLU A 186 -2.19 -4.23 -22.86
CA GLU A 186 -1.89 -3.83 -24.24
C GLU A 186 -0.73 -4.63 -24.86
N GLU A 187 0.19 -5.14 -24.05
CA GLU A 187 1.37 -5.91 -24.49
C GLU A 187 1.32 -7.38 -23.99
N SER A 188 0.18 -7.81 -23.44
CA SER A 188 -0.04 -9.18 -22.97
C SER A 188 -0.59 -10.05 -24.11
N PRO A 189 -0.06 -11.27 -24.34
CA PRO A 189 -0.66 -12.23 -25.26
C PRO A 189 -1.92 -12.90 -24.69
N TRP A 190 -2.21 -12.72 -23.40
CA TRP A 190 -3.37 -13.30 -22.72
C TRP A 190 -4.51 -12.30 -22.62
N GLU A 191 -5.73 -12.82 -22.48
CA GLU A 191 -6.90 -12.00 -22.16
C GLU A 191 -6.68 -11.31 -20.81
N PRO A 192 -7.07 -10.03 -20.64
CA PRO A 192 -6.87 -9.34 -19.37
C PRO A 192 -7.46 -10.13 -18.20
N LEU A 193 -6.73 -10.21 -17.10
CA LEU A 193 -7.07 -11.02 -15.92
C LEU A 193 -8.49 -10.76 -15.42
N HIS A 194 -8.96 -9.51 -15.48
CA HIS A 194 -10.33 -9.17 -15.06
C HIS A 194 -11.39 -9.75 -16.00
N VAL A 195 -11.10 -9.86 -17.30
CA VAL A 195 -11.98 -10.45 -18.31
C VAL A 195 -12.01 -11.97 -18.19
N GLU A 196 -10.86 -12.61 -17.98
CA GLU A 196 -10.79 -14.05 -17.68
C GLU A 196 -11.63 -14.42 -16.43
N ARG A 197 -11.80 -13.47 -15.51
CA ARG A 197 -12.61 -13.59 -14.29
C ARG A 197 -14.08 -13.20 -14.48
N GLY A 198 -14.51 -12.95 -15.71
CA GLY A 198 -15.91 -12.73 -16.09
C GLY A 198 -16.36 -11.27 -16.09
N LEU A 199 -15.45 -10.31 -15.96
CA LEU A 199 -15.78 -8.89 -16.13
C LEU A 199 -15.69 -8.47 -17.61
N GLN A 200 -16.37 -7.39 -17.96
CA GLN A 200 -16.31 -6.84 -19.31
C GLN A 200 -15.01 -6.04 -19.52
N PRO A 201 -14.45 -5.99 -20.74
CA PRO A 201 -13.19 -5.29 -21.02
C PRO A 201 -13.14 -3.80 -20.67
N ARG A 202 -14.30 -3.15 -20.51
CA ARG A 202 -14.40 -1.72 -20.14
C ARG A 202 -14.55 -1.51 -18.63
N GLN A 203 -14.72 -2.57 -17.85
CA GLN A 203 -14.81 -2.51 -16.40
C GLN A 203 -13.40 -2.44 -15.81
N SER A 204 -13.26 -1.71 -14.71
CA SER A 204 -12.02 -1.66 -13.95
C SER A 204 -12.14 -2.55 -12.73
N ALA A 205 -11.04 -3.18 -12.34
CA ALA A 205 -11.03 -4.12 -11.24
C ALA A 205 -9.71 -4.07 -10.46
N VAL A 206 -9.75 -4.63 -9.26
CA VAL A 206 -8.57 -4.91 -8.45
C VAL A 206 -8.53 -6.40 -8.18
N THR A 207 -7.39 -7.01 -8.45
CA THR A 207 -7.04 -8.35 -7.98
C THR A 207 -6.03 -8.23 -6.84
N VAL A 208 -6.24 -8.99 -5.77
CA VAL A 208 -5.29 -9.06 -4.64
C VAL A 208 -4.68 -10.45 -4.56
N VAL A 209 -3.36 -10.50 -4.36
CA VAL A 209 -2.61 -11.75 -4.27
C VAL A 209 -1.64 -11.68 -3.09
N GLY A 210 -1.61 -12.72 -2.25
CA GLY A 210 -0.57 -12.86 -1.24
C GLY A 210 0.73 -13.30 -1.90
N ILE A 211 1.75 -12.44 -1.91
CA ILE A 211 3.06 -12.77 -2.48
C ILE A 211 4.09 -12.92 -1.37
N SER A 212 4.99 -13.89 -1.50
CA SER A 212 6.12 -14.06 -0.58
C SER A 212 7.43 -13.80 -1.29
N GLY A 213 8.28 -12.98 -0.67
CA GLY A 213 9.70 -12.82 -0.95
C GLY A 213 10.07 -12.23 -2.31
N CYS A 214 11.26 -11.65 -2.36
CA CYS A 214 11.97 -11.41 -3.61
C CYS A 214 13.10 -12.44 -3.70
N PHE A 215 13.21 -13.17 -4.81
CA PHE A 215 14.37 -14.02 -5.06
C PHE A 215 14.92 -13.77 -6.46
N ASN A 216 16.09 -13.13 -6.51
CA ASN A 216 17.24 -13.80 -7.12
C ASN A 216 18.48 -13.44 -6.33
N ILE A 217 19.12 -14.47 -5.77
CA ILE A 217 20.41 -14.35 -5.09
C ILE A 217 21.45 -14.97 -6.01
N TRP A 218 22.41 -14.17 -6.47
CA TRP A 218 23.74 -14.70 -6.71
C TRP A 218 24.79 -13.81 -6.07
N HIS A 219 25.45 -14.39 -5.09
CA HIS A 219 26.55 -13.82 -4.32
C HIS A 219 27.75 -14.73 -4.54
N PRO A 220 28.89 -14.21 -5.02
CA PRO A 220 30.16 -14.70 -4.47
C PRO A 220 31.26 -13.63 -4.33
N ARG A 221 30.89 -12.32 -4.26
CA ARG A 221 31.59 -11.14 -4.88
C ARG A 221 31.27 -11.10 -6.40
N CYS A 222 30.44 -10.17 -6.93
CA CYS A 222 29.97 -10.18 -8.34
C CYS A 222 30.10 -8.85 -9.20
N GLY A 223 31.01 -8.69 -10.20
CA GLY A 223 31.54 -7.47 -10.93
C GLY A 223 33.11 -7.19 -11.01
N MET A 224 33.84 -7.51 -12.11
CA MET A 224 35.31 -7.31 -12.35
C MET A 224 36.27 -6.60 -11.31
N ASP A 225 37.35 -7.17 -10.78
CA ASP A 225 38.42 -6.49 -10.02
C ASP A 225 39.64 -6.32 -10.90
N ASP A 226 40.72 -5.68 -10.43
CA ASP A 226 41.73 -5.10 -11.34
C ASP A 226 42.57 -6.13 -12.14
N ALA A 227 42.45 -7.43 -11.82
CA ALA A 227 42.97 -8.55 -12.63
C ALA A 227 41.90 -9.23 -13.52
N GLY A 228 40.65 -8.74 -13.44
CA GLY A 228 39.46 -9.28 -14.05
C GLY A 228 38.56 -10.16 -13.14
N ASN A 229 38.23 -9.82 -11.87
CA ASN A 229 37.25 -10.63 -11.05
C ASN A 229 35.93 -10.01 -10.54
N ARG A 230 34.81 -10.73 -10.65
CA ARG A 230 33.49 -10.23 -10.23
C ARG A 230 33.39 -9.74 -8.68
N ARG A 231 32.85 -8.54 -8.29
CA ARG A 231 32.52 -7.85 -6.99
C ARG A 231 31.13 -7.11 -6.93
N CYS A 232 30.26 -7.53 -6.01
CA CYS A 232 28.85 -7.11 -5.80
C CYS A 232 28.55 -6.84 -4.31
N LEU A 233 29.57 -6.96 -3.45
CA LEU A 233 29.43 -6.85 -2.01
C LEU A 233 30.61 -6.05 -1.49
N GLY A 234 30.35 -4.96 -0.79
CA GLY A 234 31.33 -4.16 -0.09
C GLY A 234 30.87 -3.93 1.35
N LEU A 235 31.76 -4.17 2.31
CA LEU A 235 31.55 -3.81 3.71
C LEU A 235 32.47 -2.63 4.01
N TYR A 236 31.88 -1.49 4.35
CA TYR A 236 32.59 -0.24 4.63
C TYR A 236 32.45 0.09 6.11
N ARG A 237 33.56 0.49 6.74
CA ARG A 237 33.54 1.00 8.12
C ARG A 237 33.00 2.42 8.11
N GLN A 238 32.17 2.77 9.11
CA GLN A 238 31.76 4.14 9.40
C GLN A 238 32.91 4.94 10.01
#